data_AF-A0A0B0CVA6-F1
#
_entry.id   AF-A0A0B0CVA6-F1
#
_cell.length_a   1.000
_cell.length_b   1.000
_cell.length_c   1.000
_cell.angle_alpha   90.00
_cell.angle_beta   90.00
_cell.angle_gamma   90.00
#
_symmetry.space_group_name_H-M   'P 1'
#
loop_
_entity.id
_entity.type
_entity.pdbx_description
1 polymer ?
#
loop_
_entity_poly.entity_id
_entity_poly.type
_entity_poly.pdbx_seq_one_letter_code
_entity_poly.pdbx_strand_id
1 'polypeptide(L)'
;MKRNNIFAVDVGNSWYKVIASDDGEMVEYQMPNAIALFDEEFYEKPYDEEDVDFEENLIVEIKSPAIIDRRELYYIGKSAMRQRNVSLTSFNNQKIDEERTYILLHSIAAYHALLFQPTESEINYHIDQLAVSLPTTQYKEKKEIFKERLKGVHTVIFHKVPGMQEPKEVSVKIHIEDVIVGAEGALAYLGLTRDP
;
A
#
# COMPACT_ATOMS: atom_id res chain seq x y z
N MET A 1 -5.43 -25.44 -3.01
CA MET A 1 -4.07 -24.89 -3.15
C MET A 1 -3.59 -24.48 -1.77
N LYS A 2 -2.32 -24.69 -1.43
CA LYS A 2 -1.74 -24.04 -0.25
C LYS A 2 -1.71 -22.55 -0.54
N ARG A 3 -2.23 -21.73 0.36
CA ARG A 3 -2.09 -20.28 0.31
C ARG A 3 -0.75 -19.95 0.96
N ASN A 4 0.20 -19.47 0.17
CA ASN A 4 1.55 -19.17 0.63
C ASN A 4 1.77 -17.66 0.78
N ASN A 5 1.06 -16.86 -0.01
CA ASN A 5 1.25 -15.41 -0.08
C ASN A 5 0.09 -14.70 0.62
N ILE A 6 0.31 -14.37 1.89
CA ILE A 6 -0.69 -13.70 2.75
C ILE A 6 -0.21 -12.29 2.99
N PHE A 7 -1.08 -11.31 2.77
CA PHE A 7 -0.79 -9.92 3.01
C PHE A 7 -1.83 -9.36 3.97
N ALA A 8 -1.46 -9.06 5.21
CA ALA A 8 -2.36 -8.53 6.22
C ALA A 8 -2.02 -7.07 6.52
N VAL A 9 -3.01 -6.19 6.44
CA VAL A 9 -2.83 -4.74 6.67
C VAL A 9 -3.88 -4.20 7.63
N ASP A 10 -3.43 -3.65 8.76
CA ASP A 10 -4.25 -2.79 9.61
C ASP A 10 -4.24 -1.37 9.02
N VAL A 11 -5.38 -0.95 8.48
CA VAL A 11 -5.57 0.33 7.76
C VAL A 11 -5.79 1.46 8.76
N GLY A 12 -4.83 1.74 9.64
CA GLY A 12 -4.98 2.73 10.71
C GLY A 12 -5.03 4.19 10.22
N ASN A 13 -5.62 5.09 11.01
CA ASN A 13 -5.72 6.51 10.65
C ASN A 13 -4.36 7.23 10.61
N SER A 14 -3.36 6.73 11.35
CA SER A 14 -2.01 7.28 11.38
C SER A 14 -0.99 6.42 10.64
N TRP A 15 -1.16 5.10 10.67
CA TRP A 15 -0.20 4.13 10.17
C TRP A 15 -0.91 2.96 9.53
N TYR A 16 -0.37 2.47 8.43
CA TYR A 16 -0.70 1.16 7.89
C TYR A 16 0.33 0.19 8.42
N LYS A 17 -0.12 -0.88 9.08
CA LYS A 17 0.78 -1.90 9.64
C LYS A 17 0.63 -3.18 8.85
N VAL A 18 1.74 -3.70 8.37
CA VAL A 18 1.79 -4.86 7.50
C VAL A 18 2.35 -6.04 8.25
N ILE A 19 1.72 -7.19 8.04
CA ILE A 19 2.29 -8.51 8.28
C ILE A 19 2.11 -9.28 6.98
N ALA A 20 3.21 -9.67 6.35
CA ALA A 20 3.20 -10.40 5.10
C ALA A 20 3.91 -11.74 5.27
N SER A 21 3.41 -12.76 4.58
CA SER A 21 4.03 -14.06 4.42
C SER A 21 4.22 -14.29 2.93
N ASP A 22 5.45 -14.52 2.48
CA ASP A 22 5.72 -15.03 1.13
C ASP A 22 6.53 -16.32 1.24
N ASP A 23 5.99 -17.42 0.72
CA ASP A 23 6.58 -18.77 0.82
C ASP A 23 7.02 -19.20 2.24
N GLY A 24 6.38 -18.64 3.28
CA GLY A 24 6.62 -18.96 4.68
C GLY A 24 7.62 -18.02 5.38
N GLU A 25 8.21 -17.07 4.66
CA GLU A 25 8.97 -15.97 5.27
C GLU A 25 8.02 -14.86 5.73
N MET A 26 8.10 -14.53 7.01
CA MET A 26 7.25 -13.50 7.62
C MET A 26 7.99 -12.18 7.70
N VAL A 27 7.36 -11.10 7.24
CA VAL A 27 7.89 -9.73 7.31
C VAL A 27 6.85 -8.80 7.93
N GLU A 28 7.31 -7.92 8.80
CA GLU A 28 6.48 -6.91 9.46
C GLU A 28 7.08 -5.52 9.31
N TYR A 29 6.26 -4.55 8.93
CA TYR A 29 6.67 -3.15 8.82
C TYR A 29 5.44 -2.23 8.85
N GLN A 30 5.67 -0.92 8.82
CA GLN A 30 4.58 0.06 8.81
C GLN A 30 4.89 1.24 7.90
N MET A 31 3.84 1.83 7.32
CA MET A 31 3.91 3.02 6.47
C MET A 31 3.01 4.11 7.05
N PRO A 32 3.45 5.38 7.08
CA PRO A 32 2.58 6.48 7.48
C PRO A 32 1.35 6.56 6.58
N ASN A 33 0.17 6.81 7.16
CA ASN A 33 -1.05 7.06 6.41
C ASN A 33 -1.05 8.52 5.89
N ALA A 34 -0.17 8.78 4.93
CA ALA A 34 0.07 10.10 4.35
C ALA A 34 0.23 9.97 2.83
N ILE A 35 -0.41 10.88 2.10
CA ILE A 35 -0.21 11.07 0.66
C ILE A 35 -0.05 12.56 0.38
N ALA A 36 0.71 12.90 -0.66
CA ALA A 36 0.79 14.26 -1.18
C ALA A 36 0.83 14.19 -2.70
N LEU A 37 0.18 15.13 -3.39
CA LEU A 37 0.27 15.19 -4.85
C LEU A 37 1.73 15.52 -5.24
N PHE A 38 2.28 14.73 -6.16
CA PHE A 38 3.61 14.98 -6.71
C PHE A 38 3.54 16.10 -7.73
N ASP A 39 4.53 16.99 -7.67
CA ASP A 39 4.72 18.08 -8.62
C ASP A 39 6.19 18.09 -9.05
N GLU A 40 6.43 17.84 -10.35
CA GLU A 40 7.78 17.77 -10.93
C GLU A 40 8.53 19.11 -10.79
N GLU A 41 7.83 20.24 -10.73
CA GLU A 41 8.45 21.57 -10.55
C GLU A 41 9.13 21.71 -9.18
N PHE A 42 8.58 21.05 -8.16
CA PHE A 42 9.10 21.07 -6.79
C PHE A 42 9.91 19.82 -6.42
N TYR A 43 10.19 18.95 -7.38
CA TYR A 43 10.99 17.75 -7.13
C TYR A 43 12.46 18.11 -6.92
N GLU A 44 12.93 17.96 -5.68
CA GLU A 44 14.34 18.11 -5.33
C GLU A 44 15.11 16.87 -5.78
N LYS A 45 15.84 16.98 -6.89
CA LYS A 45 16.72 15.90 -7.34
C LYS A 45 17.84 15.69 -6.31
N PRO A 46 18.03 14.46 -5.81
CA PRO A 46 19.11 14.16 -4.89
C PRO A 46 20.46 14.43 -5.55
N TYR A 47 21.42 14.92 -4.75
CA TYR A 47 22.79 15.20 -5.22
C TYR A 47 23.57 13.91 -5.49
N ASP A 48 23.34 12.89 -4.68
CA ASP A 48 23.85 11.53 -4.84
C ASP A 48 22.67 10.56 -4.69
N GLU A 49 22.52 9.64 -5.62
CA GLU A 49 21.43 8.67 -5.62
C GLU A 49 21.72 7.47 -4.72
N GLU A 50 22.98 7.18 -4.45
CA GLU A 50 23.38 6.10 -3.54
C GLU A 50 23.00 6.42 -2.08
N ASP A 51 22.82 7.69 -1.76
CA ASP A 51 22.43 8.19 -0.43
C ASP A 51 20.91 8.29 -0.23
N VAL A 52 20.10 7.95 -1.24
CA VAL A 52 18.64 8.10 -1.16
C VAL A 52 18.03 6.85 -0.55
N ASP A 53 17.48 6.99 0.66
CA ASP A 53 16.57 5.99 1.21
C ASP A 53 15.30 5.93 0.34
N PHE A 54 15.09 4.80 -0.32
CA PHE A 54 13.95 4.60 -1.19
C PHE A 54 12.61 4.77 -0.46
N GLU A 55 12.51 4.37 0.82
CA GLU A 55 11.29 4.57 1.60
C GLU A 55 10.96 6.07 1.78
N GLU A 56 11.97 6.93 1.68
CA GLU A 56 11.85 8.38 1.74
C GLU A 56 11.60 9.04 0.38
N ASN A 57 11.68 8.29 -0.73
CA ASN A 57 11.46 8.74 -2.10
C ASN A 57 10.36 7.94 -2.83
N LEU A 58 9.32 7.50 -2.11
CA LEU A 58 8.20 6.77 -2.70
C LEU A 58 7.26 7.70 -3.47
N ILE A 59 7.43 7.73 -4.80
CA ILE A 59 6.57 8.42 -5.76
C ILE A 59 5.84 7.37 -6.60
N VAL A 60 4.52 7.41 -6.63
CA VAL A 60 3.70 6.35 -7.24
C VAL A 60 2.60 6.88 -8.16
N GLU A 61 2.35 6.16 -9.25
CA GLU A 61 1.13 6.23 -10.05
C GLU A 61 0.34 4.94 -9.85
N ILE A 62 -0.98 5.02 -9.66
CA ILE A 62 -1.82 3.86 -9.41
C ILE A 62 -2.85 3.71 -10.52
N LYS A 63 -2.97 2.48 -11.03
CA LYS A 63 -4.00 2.03 -11.96
C LYS A 63 -4.81 0.95 -11.28
N SER A 64 -6.02 1.28 -10.86
CA SER A 64 -6.90 0.36 -10.14
C SER A 64 -8.36 0.65 -10.46
N PRO A 65 -9.22 -0.37 -10.63
CA PRO A 65 -10.67 -0.18 -10.74
C PRO A 65 -11.30 0.50 -9.51
N ALA A 66 -10.59 0.52 -8.38
CA ALA A 66 -11.06 1.12 -7.13
C ALA A 66 -10.87 2.64 -7.04
N ILE A 67 -10.15 3.25 -8.00
CA ILE A 67 -9.85 4.69 -8.02
C ILE A 67 -10.17 5.28 -9.39
N ILE A 68 -10.41 6.58 -9.45
CA ILE A 68 -10.57 7.28 -10.72
C ILE A 68 -9.18 7.45 -11.35
N ASP A 69 -8.98 6.91 -12.55
CA ASP A 69 -7.72 7.10 -13.28
C ASP A 69 -7.59 8.54 -13.77
N ARG A 70 -6.72 9.30 -13.08
CA ARG A 70 -6.33 10.66 -13.45
C ARG A 70 -4.87 10.75 -13.90
N ARG A 71 -4.15 9.63 -13.90
CA ARG A 71 -2.68 9.57 -14.09
C ARG A 71 -1.92 10.56 -13.19
N GLU A 72 -2.45 10.77 -11.98
CA GLU A 72 -1.81 11.60 -10.97
C GLU A 72 -0.70 10.79 -10.28
N LEU A 73 0.41 11.48 -9.99
CA LEU A 73 1.52 10.95 -9.21
C LEU A 73 1.36 11.41 -7.75
N TYR A 74 1.69 10.53 -6.82
CA TYR A 74 1.63 10.84 -5.39
C TYR A 74 2.95 10.48 -4.70
N TYR A 75 3.42 11.37 -3.85
CA TYR A 75 4.26 10.96 -2.73
C TYR A 75 3.41 10.16 -1.74
N ILE A 76 3.97 9.09 -1.17
CA ILE A 76 3.31 8.27 -0.15
C ILE A 76 4.20 8.05 1.08
N GLY A 77 3.59 7.68 2.21
CA GLY A 77 4.33 7.25 3.39
C GLY A 77 5.28 8.31 3.95
N LYS A 78 6.53 7.94 4.24
CA LYS A 78 7.54 8.87 4.76
C LYS A 78 7.83 10.00 3.78
N SER A 79 7.83 9.71 2.47
CA SER A 79 8.04 10.71 1.43
C SER A 79 6.96 11.78 1.44
N ALA A 80 5.68 11.38 1.60
CA ALA A 80 4.56 12.31 1.71
C ALA A 80 4.64 13.21 2.94
N MET A 81 5.11 12.70 4.08
CA MET A 81 5.20 13.48 5.33
C MET A 81 6.14 14.69 5.24
N ARG A 82 7.06 14.71 4.28
CA ARG A 82 8.00 15.82 4.05
C ARG A 82 7.42 16.92 3.17
N GLN A 83 6.29 16.66 2.52
CA GLN A 83 5.70 17.58 1.56
C GLN A 83 4.83 18.63 2.25
N ARG A 84 4.85 19.86 1.72
CA ARG A 84 4.05 20.98 2.26
C ARG A 84 2.55 20.79 2.05
N ASN A 85 2.17 20.10 0.99
CA ASN A 85 0.79 19.76 0.62
C ASN A 85 0.38 18.37 1.15
N VAL A 86 1.04 17.87 2.19
CA VAL A 86 0.69 16.58 2.80
C VAL A 86 -0.78 16.56 3.19
N SER A 87 -1.48 15.56 2.68
CA SER A 87 -2.83 15.25 3.09
C SER A 87 -2.76 14.17 4.15
N LEU A 88 -3.49 14.33 5.25
CA LEU A 88 -3.61 13.34 6.34
C LEU A 88 -5.05 12.85 6.46
N THR A 89 -5.25 11.75 7.16
CA THR A 89 -6.58 11.18 7.42
C THR A 89 -7.45 12.14 8.23
N SER A 90 -8.70 12.33 7.80
CA SER A 90 -9.67 13.14 8.54
C SER A 90 -10.27 12.39 9.73
N PHE A 91 -10.66 13.10 10.80
CA PHE A 91 -11.12 12.48 12.05
C PHE A 91 -12.41 11.62 11.91
N ASN A 92 -13.29 11.97 10.97
CA ASN A 92 -14.56 11.27 10.71
C ASN A 92 -14.57 10.53 9.37
N ASN A 93 -13.40 10.08 8.91
CA ASN A 93 -13.29 9.48 7.59
C ASN A 93 -14.04 8.15 7.47
N GLN A 94 -14.59 7.93 6.27
CA GLN A 94 -15.07 6.64 5.85
C GLN A 94 -13.97 5.99 5.01
N LYS A 95 -13.27 5.00 5.57
CA LYS A 95 -12.06 4.44 4.95
C LYS A 95 -12.32 3.96 3.52
N ILE A 96 -13.51 3.42 3.26
CA ILE A 96 -13.87 2.91 1.93
C ILE A 96 -14.04 4.02 0.89
N ASP A 97 -14.42 5.22 1.33
CA ASP A 97 -14.83 6.32 0.46
C ASP A 97 -13.64 7.25 0.14
N GLU A 98 -12.49 7.04 0.79
CA GLU A 98 -11.27 7.79 0.54
C GLU A 98 -10.39 7.08 -0.49
N GLU A 99 -10.10 7.73 -1.64
CA GLU A 99 -9.16 7.21 -2.65
C GLU A 99 -7.78 6.91 -2.05
N ARG A 100 -7.35 7.72 -1.07
CA ARG A 100 -6.15 7.51 -0.24
C ARG A 100 -6.03 6.08 0.25
N THR A 101 -7.14 5.50 0.70
CA THR A 101 -7.12 4.15 1.28
C THR A 101 -6.59 3.14 0.29
N TYR A 102 -7.08 3.20 -0.94
CA TYR A 102 -6.67 2.34 -2.03
C TYR A 102 -5.28 2.71 -2.55
N ILE A 103 -4.97 4.01 -2.68
CA ILE A 103 -3.63 4.46 -3.09
C ILE A 103 -2.57 3.84 -2.18
N LEU A 104 -2.70 4.00 -0.87
CA LEU A 104 -1.73 3.47 0.09
C LEU A 104 -1.74 1.95 0.18
N LEU A 105 -2.91 1.31 0.17
CA LEU A 105 -3.00 -0.14 0.33
C LEU A 105 -2.43 -0.90 -0.87
N HIS A 106 -2.65 -0.42 -2.09
CA HIS A 106 -2.00 -1.02 -3.26
C HIS A 106 -0.50 -0.67 -3.26
N SER A 107 -0.13 0.56 -2.94
CA SER A 107 1.29 0.97 -2.98
C SER A 107 2.14 0.27 -1.93
N ILE A 108 1.62 0.01 -0.73
CA ILE A 108 2.35 -0.71 0.32
C ILE A 108 2.56 -2.20 -0.04
N ALA A 109 1.59 -2.81 -0.74
CA ALA A 109 1.73 -4.15 -1.30
C ALA A 109 2.72 -4.21 -2.48
N ALA A 110 2.71 -3.18 -3.33
CA ALA A 110 3.70 -3.06 -4.40
C ALA A 110 5.12 -2.85 -3.85
N TYR A 111 5.25 -2.03 -2.81
CA TYR A 111 6.51 -1.77 -2.11
C TYR A 111 7.06 -3.05 -1.50
N HIS A 112 6.19 -3.86 -0.88
CA HIS A 112 6.54 -5.19 -0.38
C HIS A 112 7.20 -6.05 -1.45
N ALA A 113 6.57 -6.17 -2.61
CA ALA A 113 7.10 -6.97 -3.72
C ALA A 113 8.48 -6.48 -4.18
N LEU A 114 8.69 -5.16 -4.18
CA LEU A 114 9.96 -4.55 -4.56
C LEU A 114 11.09 -4.85 -3.56
N LEU A 115 10.80 -4.98 -2.26
CA LEU A 115 11.80 -5.35 -1.26
C LEU A 115 12.47 -6.71 -1.58
N PHE A 116 11.74 -7.64 -2.18
CA PHE A 116 12.26 -8.96 -2.57
C PHE A 116 12.83 -9.00 -3.99
N GLN A 117 12.48 -8.05 -4.84
CA GLN A 117 12.88 -7.99 -6.25
C GLN A 117 13.41 -6.58 -6.62
N PRO A 118 14.43 -6.06 -5.92
CA PRO A 118 14.84 -4.65 -6.02
C PRO A 118 15.48 -4.27 -7.36
N THR A 119 15.87 -5.24 -8.19
CA THR A 119 16.53 -5.02 -9.50
C THR A 119 15.59 -5.19 -10.69
N GLU A 120 14.35 -5.59 -10.46
CA GLU A 120 13.37 -5.84 -11.53
C GLU A 120 12.58 -4.57 -11.85
N SER A 121 12.47 -4.24 -13.14
CA SER A 121 11.65 -3.11 -13.61
C SER A 121 10.17 -3.46 -13.77
N GLU A 122 9.85 -4.75 -13.85
CA GLU A 122 8.49 -5.26 -13.94
C GLU A 122 8.29 -6.44 -13.00
N ILE A 123 7.37 -6.30 -12.04
CA ILE A 123 7.11 -7.31 -11.01
C ILE A 123 5.64 -7.74 -11.09
N ASN A 124 5.39 -9.05 -11.05
CA ASN A 124 4.04 -9.59 -10.87
C ASN A 124 3.93 -10.20 -9.47
N TYR A 125 3.20 -9.53 -8.58
CA TYR A 125 3.04 -9.94 -7.19
C TYR A 125 1.66 -10.58 -6.98
N HIS A 126 1.63 -11.83 -6.51
CA HIS A 126 0.40 -12.57 -6.25
C HIS A 126 0.13 -12.65 -4.76
N ILE A 127 -1.03 -12.18 -4.35
CA ILE A 127 -1.54 -12.22 -2.99
C ILE A 127 -2.73 -13.18 -2.97
N ASP A 128 -2.52 -14.38 -2.44
CA ASP A 128 -3.56 -15.41 -2.30
C ASP A 128 -4.68 -14.93 -1.36
N GLN A 129 -4.29 -14.17 -0.34
CA GLN A 129 -5.21 -13.64 0.65
C GLN A 129 -4.74 -12.28 1.18
N LEU A 130 -5.50 -11.23 0.86
CA LEU A 130 -5.39 -9.92 1.49
C LEU A 130 -6.31 -9.86 2.70
N ALA A 131 -5.77 -9.65 3.89
CA ALA A 131 -6.54 -9.46 5.11
C ALA A 131 -6.50 -7.99 5.54
N VAL A 132 -7.66 -7.35 5.66
CA VAL A 132 -7.79 -5.95 6.08
C VAL A 132 -8.88 -5.81 7.13
N SER A 133 -8.92 -4.68 7.82
CA SER A 133 -9.96 -4.38 8.80
C SER A 133 -10.68 -3.06 8.55
N LEU A 134 -11.94 -3.01 8.98
CA LEU A 134 -12.74 -1.79 9.02
C LEU A 134 -13.20 -1.50 10.45
N PRO A 135 -13.43 -0.21 10.80
CA PRO A 135 -14.10 0.14 12.04
C PRO A 135 -15.43 -0.61 12.14
N THR A 136 -15.80 -1.08 13.33
CA THR A 136 -16.99 -1.93 13.52
C THR A 136 -18.27 -1.30 12.96
N THR A 137 -18.38 0.04 13.01
CA THR A 137 -19.49 0.81 12.44
C THR A 137 -19.57 0.71 10.91
N GLN A 138 -18.43 0.68 10.21
CA GLN A 138 -18.34 0.55 8.76
C GLN A 138 -18.43 -0.92 8.32
N TYR A 139 -17.85 -1.82 9.10
CA TYR A 139 -17.76 -3.25 8.79
C TYR A 139 -19.12 -3.87 8.41
N LYS A 140 -20.15 -3.62 9.20
CA LYS A 140 -21.48 -4.25 9.03
C LYS A 140 -22.10 -3.96 7.66
N GLU A 141 -21.90 -2.76 7.15
CA GLU A 141 -22.56 -2.27 5.93
C GLU A 141 -21.64 -2.32 4.71
N LYS A 142 -20.33 -2.12 4.92
CA LYS A 142 -19.39 -1.82 3.85
C LYS A 142 -18.41 -2.93 3.52
N LYS A 143 -18.39 -4.04 4.28
CA LYS A 143 -17.38 -5.11 4.10
C LYS A 143 -17.37 -5.73 2.71
N GLU A 144 -18.54 -6.02 2.13
CA GLU A 144 -18.61 -6.66 0.81
C GLU A 144 -18.15 -5.69 -0.30
N ILE A 145 -18.57 -4.43 -0.23
CA ILE A 145 -18.14 -3.40 -1.20
C ILE A 145 -16.63 -3.19 -1.12
N PHE A 146 -16.08 -3.14 0.09
CA PHE A 146 -14.63 -2.99 0.27
C PHE A 146 -13.87 -4.21 -0.25
N LYS A 147 -14.38 -5.43 0.03
CA LYS A 147 -13.84 -6.69 -0.50
C LYS A 147 -13.78 -6.67 -2.03
N GLU A 148 -14.87 -6.30 -2.70
CA GLU A 148 -14.95 -6.29 -4.16
C GLU A 148 -14.04 -5.23 -4.78
N ARG A 149 -13.89 -4.05 -4.16
CA ARG A 149 -12.98 -3.00 -4.66
C ARG A 149 -11.50 -3.41 -4.57
N LEU A 150 -11.13 -4.22 -3.58
CA LEU A 150 -9.75 -4.66 -3.36
C LEU A 150 -9.38 -5.93 -4.14
N LYS A 151 -10.37 -6.68 -4.63
CA LYS A 151 -10.12 -7.93 -5.34
C LYS A 151 -9.80 -7.63 -6.80
N GLY A 152 -8.88 -8.41 -7.38
CA GLY A 152 -8.56 -8.35 -8.79
C GLY A 152 -7.13 -7.87 -9.03
N VAL A 153 -6.95 -7.10 -10.12
CA VAL A 153 -5.64 -6.69 -10.60
C VAL A 153 -5.48 -5.19 -10.46
N HIS A 154 -4.37 -4.79 -9.87
CA HIS A 154 -4.00 -3.40 -9.66
C HIS A 154 -2.56 -3.21 -10.12
N THR A 155 -2.22 -2.02 -10.60
CA THR A 155 -0.84 -1.71 -11.00
C THR A 155 -0.39 -0.46 -10.29
N VAL A 156 0.79 -0.54 -9.70
CA VAL A 156 1.49 0.59 -9.08
C VAL A 156 2.79 0.77 -9.83
N ILE A 157 3.04 1.98 -10.31
CA ILE A 157 4.29 2.35 -10.96
C ILE A 157 5.05 3.25 -10.01
N PHE A 158 6.20 2.80 -9.55
CA PHE A 158 7.14 3.63 -8.81
C PHE A 158 7.95 4.47 -9.80
N HIS A 159 8.09 5.75 -9.50
CA HIS A 159 8.82 6.72 -10.30
C HIS A 159 10.07 7.19 -9.57
N LYS A 160 11.09 7.60 -10.32
CA LYS A 160 12.37 8.11 -9.79
C LYS A 160 13.01 7.14 -8.79
N VAL A 161 12.93 5.84 -9.06
CA VAL A 161 13.48 4.80 -8.20
C VAL A 161 15.02 4.91 -8.16
N PRO A 162 15.64 5.13 -6.97
CA PRO A 162 17.08 5.19 -6.83
C PRO A 162 17.76 3.90 -7.32
N GLY A 163 18.91 4.02 -7.97
CA GLY A 163 19.68 2.86 -8.45
C GLY A 163 19.13 2.14 -9.69
N MET A 164 17.94 2.51 -10.19
CA MET A 164 17.41 2.00 -11.45
C MET A 164 17.98 2.73 -12.68
N GLN A 165 18.01 2.05 -13.82
CA GLN A 165 18.33 2.69 -15.11
C GLN A 165 17.15 3.52 -15.61
N GLU A 166 17.43 4.59 -16.37
CA GLU A 166 16.40 5.44 -16.98
C GLU A 166 15.41 4.61 -17.81
N PRO A 167 14.08 4.79 -17.64
CA PRO A 167 13.38 5.93 -17.02
C PRO A 167 13.21 5.90 -15.48
N LYS A 168 13.93 5.04 -14.73
CA LYS A 168 13.82 4.89 -13.26
C LYS A 168 12.41 4.59 -12.78
N GLU A 169 11.74 3.75 -13.55
CA GLU A 169 10.39 3.29 -13.27
C GLU A 169 10.39 1.81 -12.92
N VAL A 170 9.56 1.44 -11.94
CA VAL A 170 9.29 0.04 -11.62
C VAL A 170 7.79 -0.18 -11.58
N SER A 171 7.30 -1.05 -12.47
CA SER A 171 5.88 -1.39 -12.57
C SER A 171 5.60 -2.68 -11.79
N VAL A 172 4.76 -2.58 -10.76
CA VAL A 172 4.32 -3.72 -9.97
C VAL A 172 2.85 -3.99 -10.24
N LYS A 173 2.56 -5.15 -10.83
CA LYS A 173 1.21 -5.66 -11.02
C LYS A 173 0.85 -6.57 -9.86
N ILE A 174 -0.13 -6.15 -9.06
CA ILE A 174 -0.62 -6.88 -7.89
C ILE A 174 -1.86 -7.66 -8.30
N HIS A 175 -1.85 -8.96 -8.03
CA HIS A 175 -2.96 -9.88 -8.23
C HIS A 175 -3.52 -10.30 -6.87
N ILE A 176 -4.72 -9.86 -6.52
CA ILE A 176 -5.38 -10.17 -5.25
C ILE A 176 -6.47 -11.19 -5.51
N GLU A 177 -6.25 -12.44 -5.09
CA GLU A 177 -7.18 -13.56 -5.35
C GLU A 177 -8.42 -13.52 -4.44
N ASP A 178 -8.20 -13.33 -3.14
CA ASP A 178 -9.23 -13.29 -2.13
C ASP A 178 -8.94 -12.21 -1.08
N VAL A 179 -10.00 -11.67 -0.51
CA VAL A 179 -9.94 -10.60 0.49
C VAL A 179 -10.75 -11.01 1.70
N ILE A 180 -10.14 -10.98 2.88
CA ILE A 180 -10.82 -11.06 4.17
C ILE A 180 -10.93 -9.65 4.72
N VAL A 181 -12.16 -9.22 4.98
CA VAL A 181 -12.40 -8.00 5.75
C VAL A 181 -12.84 -8.41 7.15
N GLY A 182 -12.13 -7.92 8.17
CA GLY A 182 -12.49 -8.10 9.58
C GLY A 182 -13.01 -6.82 10.23
N ALA A 183 -13.64 -6.96 11.39
CA ALA A 183 -13.95 -5.83 12.24
C ALA A 183 -12.73 -5.50 13.11
N GLU A 184 -12.35 -4.22 13.14
CA GLU A 184 -11.33 -3.70 14.05
C GLU A 184 -11.66 -4.05 15.51
N GLY A 185 -10.62 -4.37 16.29
CA GLY A 185 -10.75 -4.83 17.69
C GLY A 185 -11.08 -6.32 17.83
N ALA A 186 -11.99 -6.86 17.00
CA ALA A 186 -12.32 -8.30 17.05
C ALA A 186 -11.14 -9.17 16.61
N LEU A 187 -10.44 -8.78 15.53
CA LEU A 187 -9.23 -9.48 15.08
C LEU A 187 -8.07 -9.33 16.08
N ALA A 188 -7.94 -8.17 16.72
CA ALA A 188 -6.92 -7.95 17.74
C ALA A 188 -7.12 -8.87 18.96
N TYR A 189 -8.38 -9.04 19.39
CA TYR A 189 -8.71 -9.99 20.46
C TYR A 189 -8.36 -11.43 20.08
N LEU A 190 -8.67 -11.87 18.86
CA LEU A 190 -8.30 -13.20 18.37
C LEU A 190 -6.78 -13.40 18.33
N GLY A 191 -6.01 -12.37 17.94
CA GLY A 191 -4.55 -12.41 17.97
C GLY A 191 -3.99 -12.59 19.38
N LEU A 192 -4.60 -11.94 20.38
CA LEU A 192 -4.17 -12.04 21.79
C LEU A 192 -4.55 -13.36 22.46
N THR A 193 -5.56 -14.06 21.94
CA THR A 193 -6.14 -15.26 22.57
C THR A 193 -5.79 -16.56 21.87
N ARG A 194 -5.09 -16.48 20.73
CA ARG A 194 -4.43 -17.64 20.14
C ARG A 194 -3.20 -17.97 20.98
N ASP A 195 -3.13 -19.20 21.49
CA ASP A 195 -1.88 -19.75 21.99
C ASP A 195 -0.84 -19.71 20.85
N PRO A 196 0.39 -19.23 21.11
CA PRO A 196 1.46 -19.15 20.12
C PRO A 196 1.90 -20.52 19.59
#